data_AF-A0AAW9FCX7-F1
#
_entry.id   AF-A0AAW9FCX7-F1
#
_cell.length_a   1.000
_cell.length_b   1.000
_cell.length_c   1.000
_cell.angle_alpha   90.00
_cell.angle_beta   90.00
_cell.angle_gamma   90.00
#
_symmetry.space_group_name_H-M   'P 1'
#
loop_
_entity.id
_entity.type
_entity.pdbx_description
1 polymer ?
#
loop_
_entity_poly.entity_id
_entity_poly.type
_entity_poly.pdbx_seq_one_letter_code
_entity_poly.pdbx_strand_id
1 'polypeptide(L)'
;MTKYFTVAIEGLTASQEKQVVESWKGYGWWHGIANFWLLRDHSDTLTAATIRSDLKLISSNAKIIVLEVDPKTWAGMSMTESNRSWLRKWWPPEGA
;
A
#
# COMPACT_ATOMS: atom_id res chain seq x y z
N MET A 1 0.19 9.62 14.44
CA MET A 1 1.14 8.48 14.48
C MET A 1 1.30 7.94 13.06
N THR A 2 2.44 7.33 12.69
CA THR A 2 2.54 6.72 11.35
C THR A 2 1.73 5.44 11.29
N LYS A 3 0.85 5.31 10.29
CA LYS A 3 0.07 4.10 10.00
C LYS A 3 0.57 3.42 8.74
N TYR A 4 0.34 2.11 8.69
CA TYR A 4 0.75 1.27 7.58
C TYR A 4 -0.41 0.39 7.14
N PHE A 5 -0.54 0.21 5.82
CA PHE A 5 -1.62 -0.54 5.23
C PHE A 5 -1.10 -1.47 4.15
N THR A 6 -1.69 -2.65 4.07
CA THR A 6 -1.61 -3.52 2.90
C THR A 6 -2.92 -3.43 2.13
N VAL A 7 -2.85 -3.20 0.84
CA VAL A 7 -4.02 -3.05 -0.02
C VAL A 7 -3.94 -4.05 -1.16
N ALA A 8 -4.92 -4.95 -1.26
CA ALA A 8 -5.09 -5.81 -2.42
C ALA A 8 -6.17 -5.23 -3.32
N ILE A 9 -5.87 -5.05 -4.61
CA ILE A 9 -6.82 -4.53 -5.60
C ILE A 9 -6.75 -5.38 -6.87
N GLU A 10 -7.84 -6.06 -7.19
CA GLU A 10 -7.99 -6.81 -8.44
C GLU A 10 -8.98 -6.11 -9.37
N GLY A 11 -8.66 -6.05 -10.66
CA GLY A 11 -9.56 -5.54 -11.70
C GLY A 11 -9.40 -4.05 -12.03
N LEU A 12 -8.24 -3.46 -11.72
CA LEU A 12 -7.90 -2.12 -12.21
C LEU A 12 -7.45 -2.17 -13.68
N THR A 13 -7.88 -1.18 -14.44
CA THR A 13 -7.24 -0.84 -15.72
C THR A 13 -5.96 -0.02 -15.48
N ALA A 14 -5.07 0.03 -16.47
CA ALA A 14 -3.86 0.86 -16.39
C ALA A 14 -4.16 2.34 -16.12
N SER A 15 -5.30 2.86 -16.59
CA SER A 15 -5.70 4.25 -16.30
C SER A 15 -6.13 4.44 -14.85
N GLN A 16 -6.86 3.46 -14.28
CA GLN A 16 -7.29 3.50 -12.89
C GLN A 16 -6.12 3.30 -11.93
N GLU A 17 -5.16 2.46 -12.30
CA GLU A 17 -3.93 2.30 -11.52
C GLU A 17 -3.16 3.62 -11.39
N LYS A 18 -3.07 4.40 -12.49
CA LYS A 18 -2.50 5.75 -12.45
C LYS A 18 -3.30 6.69 -11.54
N GLN A 19 -4.64 6.58 -11.52
CA GLN A 19 -5.48 7.37 -10.62
C GLN A 19 -5.26 7.00 -9.15
N VAL A 20 -5.02 5.72 -8.83
CA VAL A 20 -4.65 5.28 -7.48
C VAL A 20 -3.34 5.93 -7.06
N VAL A 21 -2.30 5.82 -7.89
CA VAL A 21 -0.99 6.44 -7.64
C VAL A 21 -1.10 7.95 -7.44
N GLU A 22 -1.91 8.62 -8.27
CA GLU A 22 -2.17 10.05 -8.17
C GLU A 22 -2.87 10.41 -6.85
N SER A 23 -3.89 9.63 -6.44
CA SER A 23 -4.63 9.84 -5.19
C SER A 23 -3.77 9.66 -3.94
N TRP A 24 -2.66 8.93 -4.06
CA TRP A 24 -1.72 8.67 -2.97
C TRP A 24 -0.48 9.58 -2.98
N LYS A 25 -0.49 10.64 -3.80
CA LYS A 25 0.53 11.69 -3.70
C LYS A 25 0.57 12.27 -2.28
N GLY A 26 1.76 12.35 -1.70
CA GLY A 26 1.98 12.79 -0.32
C GLY A 26 2.03 11.65 0.70
N TYR A 27 1.62 10.44 0.33
CA TYR A 27 1.81 9.23 1.11
C TYR A 27 2.99 8.41 0.58
N GLY A 28 3.56 7.54 1.42
CA GLY A 28 4.53 6.56 0.96
C GLY A 28 3.80 5.33 0.41
N TRP A 29 4.13 4.84 -0.77
CA TRP A 29 3.48 3.64 -1.31
C TRP A 29 4.44 2.77 -2.13
N TRP A 30 4.06 1.50 -2.32
CA TRP A 30 4.76 0.57 -3.20
C TRP A 30 3.81 -0.45 -3.83
N HIS A 31 4.13 -0.87 -5.07
CA HIS A 31 3.39 -1.86 -5.84
C HIS A 31 4.30 -2.72 -6.75
N GLY A 32 5.19 -3.49 -6.14
CA GLY A 32 6.07 -4.40 -6.89
C GLY A 32 5.60 -5.85 -6.90
N ILE A 33 4.47 -6.13 -6.25
CA ILE A 33 3.74 -7.39 -6.38
C ILE A 33 2.41 -7.06 -7.05
N ALA A 34 2.08 -7.82 -8.10
CA ALA A 34 0.84 -7.62 -8.85
C ALA A 34 -0.37 -7.64 -7.92
N ASN A 35 -1.29 -6.69 -8.12
CA ASN A 35 -2.50 -6.47 -7.31
C ASN A 35 -2.28 -6.21 -5.81
N PHE A 36 -1.04 -6.01 -5.35
CA PHE A 36 -0.73 -5.82 -3.94
C PHE A 36 0.08 -4.54 -3.69
N TRP A 37 -0.42 -3.71 -2.79
CA TRP A 37 0.17 -2.43 -2.47
C TRP A 37 0.50 -2.34 -1.00
N LEU A 38 1.56 -1.60 -0.71
CA LEU A 38 1.86 -1.08 0.62
C LEU A 38 1.57 0.41 0.60
N LEU A 39 0.93 0.92 1.65
CA LEU A 39 0.64 2.34 1.83
C LEU A 39 1.04 2.76 3.24
N ARG A 40 1.70 3.91 3.35
CA ARG A 40 2.19 4.49 4.59
C ARG A 40 1.65 5.90 4.73
N ASP A 41 1.00 6.13 5.86
CA ASP A 41 0.48 7.42 6.25
C ASP A 41 1.29 8.00 7.39
N HIS A 42 1.96 9.13 7.14
CA HIS A 42 2.77 9.83 8.14
C HIS A 42 1.93 10.70 9.09
N SER A 43 0.73 11.07 8.68
CA SER A 43 -0.11 12.09 9.31
C SER A 43 -1.28 11.51 10.09
N ASP A 44 -1.49 10.19 10.06
CA ASP A 44 -2.57 9.50 10.78
C ASP A 44 -3.97 9.91 10.33
N THR A 45 -4.09 10.32 9.07
CA THR A 45 -5.33 10.79 8.46
C THR A 45 -6.12 9.67 7.79
N LEU A 46 -5.48 8.55 7.49
CA LEU A 46 -6.08 7.42 6.80
C LEU A 46 -6.56 6.34 7.79
N THR A 47 -7.60 5.63 7.36
CA THR A 47 -8.08 4.38 7.94
C THR A 47 -8.30 3.38 6.82
N ALA A 48 -8.34 2.09 7.15
CA ALA A 48 -8.64 1.06 6.16
C ALA A 48 -9.99 1.31 5.45
N ALA A 49 -10.98 1.82 6.19
CA ALA A 49 -12.31 2.14 5.67
C ALA A 49 -12.31 3.32 4.70
N THR A 50 -11.55 4.39 4.98
CA THR A 50 -11.46 5.56 4.10
C THR A 50 -10.74 5.18 2.81
N ILE A 51 -9.60 4.49 2.90
CA ILE A 51 -8.85 4.02 1.71
C ILE A 51 -9.74 3.17 0.81
N ARG A 52 -10.46 2.18 1.36
CA ARG A 52 -11.37 1.34 0.57
C ARG A 52 -12.45 2.16 -0.12
N SER A 53 -13.00 3.16 0.58
CA SER A 53 -14.07 4.01 0.04
C SER A 53 -13.56 4.88 -1.10
N ASP A 54 -12.36 5.44 -0.97
CA ASP A 54 -11.72 6.25 -2.02
C ASP A 54 -11.41 5.40 -3.26
N LEU A 55 -10.87 4.19 -3.07
CA LEU A 55 -10.60 3.26 -4.17
C LEU A 55 -11.88 2.82 -4.91
N LYS A 56 -13.00 2.71 -4.21
CA LYS A 56 -14.31 2.42 -4.82
C LYS A 56 -14.78 3.53 -5.75
N LEU A 57 -14.38 4.79 -5.51
CA LEU A 57 -14.68 5.91 -6.41
C LEU A 57 -13.88 5.83 -7.72
N ILE A 58 -12.68 5.24 -7.68
CA ILE A 58 -11.83 5.01 -8.85
C ILE A 58 -12.33 3.81 -9.67
N SER A 59 -12.73 2.74 -9.00
CA SER A 59 -13.32 1.56 -9.64
C SER A 59 -14.41 0.93 -8.77
N SER A 60 -15.65 1.02 -9.23
CA SER A 60 -16.79 0.37 -8.60
C SER A 60 -16.82 -1.15 -8.79
N ASN A 61 -16.04 -1.67 -9.75
CA ASN A 61 -16.00 -3.09 -10.12
C ASN A 61 -14.77 -3.82 -9.59
N ALA A 62 -13.83 -3.12 -8.96
CA ALA A 62 -12.62 -3.74 -8.41
C ALA A 62 -12.94 -4.50 -7.12
N LYS A 63 -12.24 -5.62 -6.91
CA LYS A 63 -12.24 -6.30 -5.60
C LYS A 63 -11.13 -5.69 -4.76
N ILE A 64 -11.50 -5.13 -3.61
CA ILE A 64 -10.60 -4.34 -2.75
C ILE A 64 -10.59 -4.92 -1.34
N ILE A 65 -9.40 -5.18 -0.81
CA ILE A 65 -9.17 -5.45 0.61
C ILE A 65 -8.12 -4.46 1.12
N VAL A 66 -8.40 -3.84 2.25
CA VAL A 66 -7.46 -2.96 2.95
C VAL A 66 -7.31 -3.47 4.38
N LEU A 67 -6.08 -3.69 4.81
CA LEU A 67 -5.76 -4.05 6.18
C LEU A 67 -4.80 -3.00 6.73
N GLU A 68 -5.12 -2.48 7.92
CA GLU A 68 -4.13 -1.76 8.72
C GLU A 68 -3.21 -2.78 9.37
N VAL A 69 -1.91 -2.52 9.33
CA VAL A 69 -0.87 -3.46 9.75
C VAL A 69 0.06 -2.77 10.74
N ASP A 70 0.33 -3.42 11.85
CA ASP A 70 1.40 -2.99 12.75
C ASP A 70 2.75 -3.30 12.09
N PRO A 71 3.70 -2.35 12.02
CA PRO A 71 4.98 -2.52 11.33
C PRO A 71 5.86 -3.65 11.91
N LYS A 72 5.50 -4.25 13.04
CA LYS A 72 6.15 -5.43 13.62
C LYS A 72 5.52 -6.75 13.19
N THR A 73 4.26 -6.72 12.74
CA THR A 73 3.46 -7.94 12.53
C THR A 73 3.53 -8.53 11.12
N TRP A 74 4.49 -8.13 10.31
CA TRP A 74 4.59 -8.53 8.90
C TRP A 74 6.00 -9.01 8.55
N ALA A 75 6.08 -9.81 7.50
CA ALA A 75 7.35 -10.28 6.93
C ALA A 75 7.25 -10.35 5.41
N GLY A 76 8.39 -10.27 4.72
CA GLY A 76 8.46 -10.33 3.27
C GLY A 76 9.75 -10.95 2.76
N MET A 77 9.70 -11.47 1.53
CA MET A 77 10.84 -12.10 0.86
C MET A 77 10.97 -11.53 -0.57
N SER A 78 12.21 -11.43 -1.05
CA SER A 78 12.55 -11.08 -2.43
C SER A 78 13.55 -12.10 -2.97
N MET A 79 13.47 -12.40 -4.26
CA MET A 79 14.39 -13.33 -4.96
C MET A 79 15.83 -12.82 -4.99
N THR A 80 16.04 -11.51 -4.89
CA THR A 80 17.38 -10.89 -4.83
C THR A 80 17.46 -9.87 -3.69
N GLU A 81 18.62 -9.81 -3.02
CA GLU A 81 18.86 -8.87 -1.91
C GLU A 81 18.88 -7.40 -2.35
N SER A 82 19.33 -7.13 -3.58
CA SER A 82 19.43 -5.76 -4.14
C SER A 82 18.08 -5.04 -4.24
N ASN A 83 16.98 -5.80 -4.29
CA ASN A 83 15.63 -5.25 -4.36
C ASN A 83 15.00 -4.90 -3.00
N ARG A 84 15.71 -5.11 -1.87
CA ARG A 84 15.21 -4.77 -0.52
C ARG A 84 15.54 -3.35 -0.06
N SER A 85 16.41 -2.63 -0.77
CA SER A 85 16.94 -1.32 -0.38
C SER A 85 15.85 -0.26 -0.19
N TRP A 86 14.81 -0.29 -1.02
CA TRP A 86 13.72 0.68 -0.96
C TRP A 86 12.64 0.26 0.06
N LEU A 87 12.34 -1.03 0.23
CA LEU A 87 11.38 -1.50 1.27
C LEU A 87 11.88 -1.10 2.67
N ARG A 88 13.19 -1.23 2.94
CA ARG A 88 13.84 -0.79 4.19
C ARG A 88 13.69 0.71 4.48
N LYS A 89 13.59 1.55 3.44
CA LYS A 89 13.43 3.01 3.59
C LYS A 89 12.02 3.38 4.05
N TRP A 90 11.03 2.59 3.65
CA TRP A 90 9.61 2.92 3.83
C TRP A 90 8.94 2.09 4.91
N TRP A 91 9.43 0.88 5.17
CA TRP A 91 8.90 -0.07 6.13
C TRP A 91 10.06 -0.70 6.91
N PRO A 92 10.37 -0.19 8.13
CA PRO A 92 11.47 -0.74 8.90
C PRO A 92 11.14 -2.21 9.24
N PRO A 93 12.03 -3.18 8.91
CA PRO A 93 11.89 -4.53 9.41
C PRO A 93 12.00 -4.54 10.94
N GLU A 94 11.42 -5.54 11.60
CA GLU A 94 11.64 -5.75 13.03
C GLU A 94 13.15 -5.80 13.35
N GLY A 95 13.57 -5.05 14.38
CA GLY A 95 14.90 -5.17 14.98
C GLY A 95 16.04 -4.39 14.33
N ALA A 96 15.78 -3.20 13.78
CA ALA A 96 16.83 -2.22 13.49
C ALA A 96 16.98 -1.21 14.65
#